data_AF-D7L845-F1
#
_entry.id   AF-D7L845-F1
#
_cell.length_a   1.000
_cell.length_b   1.000
_cell.length_c   1.000
_cell.angle_alpha   90.00
_cell.angle_beta   90.00
_cell.angle_gamma   90.00
#
_symmetry.space_group_name_H-M   'P 1'
#
loop_
_entity.id
_entity.type
_entity.pdbx_description
1 polymer ?
#
loop_
_entity_poly.entity_id
_entity_poly.type
_entity_poly.pdbx_seq_one_letter_code
_entity_poly.pdbx_strand_id
1 'polypeptide(L)'
;MSTTVTNLPRDLVEEIVSRVPLKAMRAVRLTSKTFYTLSKSQSFTKLHISKEASLDVKQFFSNKFYILFKKIKKHHQGMGVLR
;
A
#
# COMPACT_ATOMS: atom_id res chain seq x y z
N MET A 1 32.66 -0.65 4.07
CA MET A 1 31.54 -1.02 4.96
C MET A 1 30.27 -1.02 4.12
N SER A 2 29.56 -2.15 4.01
CA SER A 2 28.26 -2.19 3.32
C SER A 2 27.15 -1.89 4.33
N THR A 3 26.42 -0.80 4.13
CA THR A 3 25.26 -0.45 4.96
C THR A 3 24.06 -1.23 4.47
N THR A 4 23.74 -2.34 5.14
CA THR A 4 22.53 -3.11 4.88
C THR A 4 21.35 -2.52 5.63
N VAL A 5 20.14 -2.70 5.09
CA VAL A 5 18.89 -2.24 5.72
C VAL A 5 18.74 -2.78 7.14
N THR A 6 19.31 -3.95 7.44
CA THR A 6 19.27 -4.57 8.78
C THR A 6 20.13 -3.86 9.83
N ASN A 7 21.03 -2.96 9.43
CA ASN A 7 21.90 -2.22 10.34
C ASN A 7 21.25 -0.89 10.79
N LEU A 8 20.07 -0.57 10.27
CA LEU A 8 19.30 0.58 10.69
C LEU A 8 18.59 0.30 12.03
N PRO A 9 18.28 1.34 12.81
CA PRO A 9 17.32 1.28 13.91
C PRO A 9 16.02 0.56 13.52
N ARG A 10 15.49 -0.26 14.44
CA ARG A 10 14.36 -1.15 14.18
C ARG A 10 13.12 -0.41 13.66
N ASP A 11 12.83 0.74 14.24
CA ASP A 11 11.74 1.64 13.86
C ASP A 11 11.82 2.08 12.39
N LEU A 12 13.02 2.45 11.92
CA LEU A 12 13.24 2.79 10.51
C LEU A 12 13.06 1.58 9.61
N VAL A 13 13.51 0.40 10.03
CA VAL A 13 13.31 -0.85 9.27
C VAL A 13 11.82 -1.18 9.19
N GLU A 14 11.08 -1.08 10.29
CA GLU A 14 9.62 -1.29 10.30
C GLU A 14 8.91 -0.33 9.35
N GLU A 15 9.30 0.95 9.35
CA GLU A 15 8.70 1.93 8.45
C GLU A 15 8.97 1.60 6.98
N ILE A 16 10.22 1.27 6.63
CA ILE A 16 10.59 0.91 5.25
C ILE A 16 9.84 -0.35 4.79
N VAL A 17 9.87 -1.41 5.61
CA VAL A 17 9.27 -2.70 5.25
C VAL A 17 7.74 -2.61 5.19
N SER A 18 7.12 -1.77 6.02
CA SER A 18 5.66 -1.55 5.98
C SER A 18 5.14 -0.87 4.71
N ARG A 19 6.03 -0.34 3.87
CA ARG A 19 5.67 0.19 2.54
C ARG A 19 5.59 -0.91 1.48
N VAL A 20 6.07 -2.11 1.77
CA VAL A 20 5.97 -3.25 0.87
C VAL A 20 4.54 -3.78 0.89
N PRO A 21 3.86 -3.95 -0.25
CA PRO A 21 2.52 -4.53 -0.28
C PRO A 21 2.47 -5.93 0.34
N LEU A 22 1.36 -6.29 1.01
CA LEU A 22 1.22 -7.59 1.67
C LEU A 22 1.48 -8.78 0.72
N LYS A 23 1.10 -8.64 -0.56
CA LYS A 23 1.32 -9.67 -1.60
C LYS A 23 2.81 -9.97 -1.83
N ALA A 24 3.69 -8.98 -1.64
CA ALA A 24 5.14 -9.12 -1.82
C ALA A 24 5.88 -9.51 -0.52
N MET A 25 5.22 -9.50 0.64
CA MET A 25 5.85 -9.79 1.93
C MET A 25 6.41 -11.20 2.06
N ARG A 26 5.94 -12.15 1.24
CA ARG A 26 6.54 -13.49 1.18
C ARG A 26 8.02 -13.44 0.80
N ALA A 27 8.40 -12.58 -0.14
CA ALA A 27 9.79 -12.46 -0.58
C ALA A 27 10.67 -11.82 0.51
N VAL A 28 10.16 -10.75 1.16
CA VAL A 28 10.83 -10.07 2.26
C VAL A 28 11.15 -11.02 3.42
N ARG A 29 10.19 -11.89 3.76
CA ARG A 29 10.37 -12.91 4.81
C ARG A 29 11.47 -13.92 4.51
N LEU A 30 11.77 -14.16 3.24
CA LEU A 30 12.76 -15.14 2.81
C LEU A 30 14.17 -14.54 2.65
N THR A 31 14.31 -13.21 2.69
CA THR A 31 15.59 -12.54 2.44
C THR A 31 16.54 -12.64 3.63
N SER A 32 16.02 -12.58 4.87
CA SER A 32 16.85 -12.70 6.08
C SER A 32 16.05 -13.10 7.32
N LYS A 33 16.75 -13.61 8.33
CA LYS A 33 16.18 -13.91 9.66
C LYS A 33 15.62 -12.66 10.33
N THR A 34 16.27 -11.51 10.16
CA THR A 34 15.81 -10.23 10.72
C THR A 34 14.44 -9.85 10.18
N PHE A 35 14.24 -9.92 8.86
CA PHE A 35 12.95 -9.63 8.23
C PHE A 35 11.88 -10.68 8.56
N TYR A 36 12.27 -11.95 8.69
CA TYR A 36 11.36 -12.99 9.16
C TYR A 36 10.84 -12.68 10.57
N THR A 37 11.73 -12.39 11.53
CA THR A 37 11.35 -12.06 12.92
C THR A 37 10.57 -10.75 12.98
N LEU A 38 10.95 -9.74 12.19
CA LEU A 38 10.20 -8.48 12.07
C LEU A 38 8.76 -8.72 11.62
N SER A 39 8.57 -9.51 10.54
CA SER A 39 7.24 -9.79 9.98
C SER A 39 6.30 -10.53 10.94
N LYS A 40 6.85 -11.13 12.00
CA LYS A 40 6.10 -11.85 13.03
C LYS A 40 5.84 -11.01 14.27
N SER A 41 6.44 -9.83 14.40
CA SER A 41 6.17 -8.98 15.56
C SER A 41 4.76 -8.39 15.45
N GLN A 42 4.07 -8.35 16.59
CA GLN A 42 2.72 -7.81 16.68
C GLN A 42 2.69 -6.31 16.35
N SER A 43 3.71 -5.56 16.80
CA SER A 43 3.87 -4.13 16.51
C SER A 43 3.88 -3.87 15.00
N PHE A 44 4.72 -4.60 14.28
CA PHE A 44 4.88 -4.48 12.84
C PHE A 44 3.60 -4.91 12.11
N THR A 45 3.01 -6.04 12.51
CA THR A 45 1.76 -6.53 11.90
C THR A 45 0.64 -5.49 12.04
N LYS A 46 0.47 -4.89 13.22
CA LYS A 46 -0.54 -3.84 13.45
C LYS A 46 -0.26 -2.62 12.58
N LEU A 47 0.98 -2.14 12.56
CA LEU A 47 1.39 -0.98 11.76
C LEU A 47 1.15 -1.23 10.26
N HIS A 48 1.50 -2.42 9.77
CA HIS A 48 1.42 -2.74 8.35
C HIS A 48 -0.03 -2.88 7.87
N ILE A 49 -0.88 -3.56 8.64
CA ILE A 49 -2.33 -3.67 8.35
C ILE A 49 -3.00 -2.28 8.39
N SER A 50 -2.68 -1.44 9.38
CA SER A 50 -3.21 -0.08 9.45
C SER A 50 -2.82 0.76 8.23
N LYS A 51 -1.58 0.62 7.74
CA LYS A 51 -1.14 1.29 6.51
C LYS A 51 -1.86 0.76 5.28
N GLU A 52 -1.96 -0.55 5.11
CA GLU A 52 -2.66 -1.16 3.97
C GLU A 52 -4.13 -0.71 3.92
N ALA A 53 -4.83 -0.71 5.06
CA ALA A 53 -6.20 -0.21 5.15
C ALA A 53 -6.32 1.27 4.73
N SER A 54 -5.35 2.10 5.10
CA SER A 54 -5.33 3.51 4.68
C SER A 54 -5.08 3.69 3.18
N LEU A 55 -4.30 2.80 2.56
CA LEU A 55 -4.06 2.78 1.12
C LEU A 55 -5.29 2.30 0.36
N ASP A 56 -5.97 1.26 0.85
CA ASP A 56 -7.22 0.78 0.28
C ASP A 56 -8.32 1.85 0.34
N VAL A 57 -8.43 2.57 1.45
CA VAL A 57 -9.37 3.69 1.58
C VAL A 57 -9.02 4.80 0.57
N LYS A 58 -7.76 5.20 0.45
CA LYS A 58 -7.31 6.18 -0.56
C LYS A 58 -7.57 5.69 -1.99
N GLN A 59 -7.29 4.42 -2.27
CA GLN A 59 -7.51 3.81 -3.58
C GLN A 59 -8.99 3.71 -3.92
N PHE A 60 -9.84 3.38 -2.95
CA PHE A 60 -11.29 3.35 -3.07
C PHE A 60 -11.86 4.73 -3.36
N PHE A 61 -11.45 5.75 -2.60
CA PHE A 61 -11.84 7.14 -2.86
C PHE A 61 -11.37 7.61 -4.24
N SER A 62 -10.13 7.31 -4.62
CA SER A 62 -9.58 7.69 -5.94
C SER A 62 -10.32 7.00 -7.10
N ASN A 63 -10.54 5.69 -7.02
CA ASN A 63 -11.18 4.93 -8.10
C ASN A 63 -12.68 5.19 -8.21
N LYS A 64 -13.40 5.29 -7.07
CA LYS A 64 -14.87 5.46 -7.10
C LYS A 64 -15.25 6.86 -7.57
N PHE A 65 -14.52 7.91 -7.15
CA PHE A 65 -14.71 9.26 -7.69
C PHE A 65 -14.31 9.36 -9.17
N TYR A 66 -13.18 8.76 -9.57
CA TYR A 66 -12.77 8.77 -10.99
C TYR A 66 -13.81 8.10 -11.89
N ILE A 67 -14.32 6.92 -11.53
CA ILE A 67 -15.34 6.21 -12.31
C ILE A 67 -16.67 6.96 -12.31
N LEU A 68 -17.09 7.53 -11.16
CA LEU A 68 -18.30 8.34 -11.07
C LEU A 68 -18.19 9.61 -11.93
N PHE A 69 -17.07 10.31 -11.86
CA PHE A 69 -16.80 11.50 -12.67
C PHE A 69 -16.75 11.17 -14.17
N LYS A 70 -16.12 10.05 -14.54
CA LYS A 70 -16.12 9.56 -15.93
C LYS A 70 -17.54 9.21 -16.41
N LYS A 71 -18.38 8.64 -15.53
CA LYS A 71 -19.79 8.30 -15.82
C LYS A 71 -20.64 9.56 -16.00
N ILE A 72 -20.48 10.57 -15.15
CA ILE A 72 -21.16 11.87 -15.26
C ILE A 72 -20.74 12.59 -16.55
N LYS A 73 -19.43 12.63 -16.87
CA LYS A 73 -18.91 13.24 -18.10
C LYS A 73 -19.44 12.55 -19.36
N LYS A 74 -19.54 11.22 -19.35
CA LYS A 74 -20.13 10.44 -20.46
C LYS A 74 -21.63 10.73 -20.63
N HIS A 75 -22.37 10.91 -19.54
CA HIS A 75 -23.80 11.22 -19.60
C HIS A 75 -24.06 12.63 -20.16
N HIS A 76 -23.21 13.61 -19.83
CA HIS A 76 -23.30 14.96 -20.39
C HIS A 76 -22.88 15.04 -21.86
N GLN A 77 -21.89 14.26 -22.31
CA GLN A 77 -21.50 14.21 -23.72
C GLN A 77 -22.54 13.49 -24.61
N GLY A 78 -23.40 12.65 -24.04
CA GLY A 78 -24.49 11.96 -24.75
C GLY A 78 -25.76 12.79 -24.99
N MET A 79 -25.92 13.96 -24.36
CA MET A 79 -27.07 14.86 -24.56
C MET A 79 -26.85 15.90 -25.67
N GLY A 80 -25.77 15.78 -26.45
CA GLY A 80 -25.39 16.72 -27.52
C GLY A 80 -25.84 16.34 -28.93
N VAL A 81 -26.76 15.38 -29.11
CA VAL A 81 -27.25 14.97 -30.45
C VAL A 81 -28.75 14.66 -30.41
N LEU A 82 -29.57 15.69 -30.20
CA LEU A 82 -30.95 15.76 -30.66
C LEU A 82 -31.08 17.11 -31.38
N ARG A 83 -30.68 17.11 -32.65
CA ARG A 83 -31.14 18.08 -33.65
C ARG A 83 -32.33 17.46 -34.36
#